data_AF-A0A8T4J677-F1
#
_entry.id   AF-A0A8T4J677-F1
#
_cell.length_a   1.000
_cell.length_b   1.000
_cell.length_c   1.000
_cell.angle_alpha   90.00
_cell.angle_beta   90.00
_cell.angle_gamma   90.00
#
_symmetry.space_group_name_H-M   'P 1'
#
loop_
_entity.id
_entity.type
_entity.pdbx_description
1 polymer ?
#
loop_
_entity_poly.entity_id
_entity_poly.type
_entity_poly.pdbx_seq_one_letter_code
_entity_poly.pdbx_strand_id
1 'polypeptide(L)'
;VITQNVDGLHQLAGLPARKVLELHGSARSTVCTKCHARGPMEDALARVEAGEDDPSCPECGGILKSATVMFGERLDPVVLHDALAITKACQIFVAVGTSLQVQPAAGLAGVATDHGARLIIMNAEPTRL
;
A
#
# COMPACT_ATOMS: atom_id res chain seq x y z
N VAL A 1 -1.75 -10.56 -4.60
CA VAL A 1 -1.31 -9.28 -5.18
C VAL A 1 -0.57 -8.52 -4.11
N ILE A 2 0.65 -8.10 -4.40
CA ILE A 2 1.42 -7.17 -3.56
C ILE A 2 1.42 -5.86 -4.34
N THR A 3 0.86 -4.80 -3.78
CA THR A 3 0.67 -3.53 -4.49
C THR A 3 1.33 -2.36 -3.78
N GLN A 4 1.90 -1.47 -4.57
CA GLN A 4 2.41 -0.16 -4.13
C GLN A 4 1.32 0.92 -4.22
N ASN A 5 0.21 0.61 -4.88
CA ASN A 5 -0.90 1.54 -5.05
C ASN A 5 -1.73 1.61 -3.76
N VAL A 6 -2.41 2.75 -3.59
CA VAL A 6 -3.24 3.06 -2.41
C VAL A 6 -4.73 3.21 -2.75
N ASP A 7 -5.09 2.99 -4.01
CA ASP A 7 -6.41 3.26 -4.59
C ASP A 7 -7.50 2.25 -4.17
N GLY A 8 -7.10 1.04 -3.79
CA GLY A 8 -8.01 -0.08 -3.46
C GLY A 8 -8.69 -0.73 -4.66
N LEU A 9 -8.22 -0.49 -5.89
CA LEU A 9 -8.84 -1.01 -7.12
C LEU A 9 -8.79 -2.53 -7.22
N HIS A 10 -7.77 -3.18 -6.64
CA HIS A 10 -7.69 -4.64 -6.62
C HIS A 10 -8.87 -5.27 -5.85
N GLN A 11 -9.24 -4.67 -4.73
CA GLN A 11 -10.38 -5.09 -3.91
C GLN A 11 -11.68 -4.80 -4.64
N LEU A 12 -11.82 -3.62 -5.26
CA LEU A 12 -12.99 -3.25 -6.07
C LEU A 12 -13.19 -4.17 -7.30
N ALA A 13 -12.10 -4.69 -7.86
CA ALA A 13 -12.13 -5.70 -8.91
C ALA A 13 -12.55 -7.11 -8.41
N GLY A 14 -12.86 -7.26 -7.11
CA GLY A 14 -13.39 -8.49 -6.52
C GLY A 14 -12.35 -9.37 -5.82
N LEU A 15 -11.09 -8.92 -5.68
CA LEU A 15 -10.12 -9.68 -4.90
C LEU A 15 -10.44 -9.59 -3.40
N PRO A 16 -10.46 -10.71 -2.66
CA PRO A 16 -10.67 -10.68 -1.22
C PRO A 16 -9.49 -9.99 -0.53
N ALA A 17 -9.76 -9.21 0.52
CA ALA A 17 -8.75 -8.42 1.24
C ALA A 17 -7.50 -9.24 1.61
N ARG A 18 -7.69 -10.48 2.09
CA ARG A 18 -6.60 -11.42 2.42
C ARG A 18 -5.69 -11.85 1.25
N LYS A 19 -6.00 -11.46 0.00
CA LYS A 19 -5.15 -11.70 -1.19
C LYS A 19 -4.47 -10.43 -1.70
N VAL A 20 -4.68 -9.27 -1.06
CA VAL A 20 -4.10 -7.99 -1.44
C VAL A 20 -3.27 -7.48 -0.27
N LEU A 21 -1.97 -7.29 -0.50
CA LEU A 21 -1.05 -6.65 0.45
C LEU A 21 -0.73 -5.25 -0.06
N GLU A 22 -1.30 -4.24 0.59
CA GLU A 22 -1.09 -2.81 0.28
C GLU A 22 0.16 -2.30 1.00
N LEU A 23 1.31 -2.33 0.33
CA LEU A 23 2.59 -1.97 0.93
C LEU A 23 2.62 -0.52 1.44
N HIS A 24 1.94 0.38 0.73
CA HIS A 24 1.91 1.80 1.06
C HIS A 24 0.60 2.24 1.72
N GLY A 25 -0.11 1.31 2.36
CA GLY A 25 -1.39 1.58 3.00
C GLY A 25 -2.50 1.90 2.00
N SER A 26 -3.53 2.62 2.46
CA SER A 26 -4.76 2.82 1.68
C SER A 26 -5.29 4.23 1.79
N ALA A 27 -5.62 4.83 0.65
CA ALA A 27 -6.34 6.10 0.56
C ALA A 27 -7.82 5.97 0.93
N ARG A 28 -8.33 4.74 1.07
CA ARG A 28 -9.72 4.44 1.47
C ARG A 28 -9.96 4.50 2.97
N SER A 29 -8.91 4.73 3.75
CA SER A 29 -8.98 4.85 5.21
C SER A 29 -8.19 6.04 5.71
N THR A 30 -8.51 6.53 6.90
CA THR A 30 -7.78 7.57 7.62
C THR A 30 -6.98 6.98 8.77
N VAL A 31 -5.97 7.71 9.21
CA VAL A 31 -5.23 7.44 10.45
C VAL A 31 -4.92 8.77 11.14
N CYS A 32 -5.14 8.82 12.45
CA CYS A 32 -4.70 9.94 13.26
C CYS A 32 -3.18 9.90 13.46
N THR A 33 -2.51 11.03 13.25
CA THR A 33 -1.05 11.13 13.43
C THR A 33 -0.61 11.11 14.90
N LYS A 34 -1.55 11.28 15.84
CA LYS A 34 -1.29 11.32 17.29
C LYS A 34 -1.68 10.03 18.01
N CYS A 35 -2.93 9.60 17.91
CA CYS A 35 -3.42 8.41 18.62
C CYS A 35 -3.51 7.16 17.75
N HIS A 36 -3.18 7.25 16.45
CA HIS A 36 -3.25 6.15 15.49
C HIS A 36 -4.64 5.53 15.30
N ALA A 37 -5.70 6.15 15.80
CA ALA A 37 -7.08 5.76 15.50
C ALA A 37 -7.29 5.77 13.98
N ARG A 38 -7.96 4.73 13.48
CA ARG A 38 -8.27 4.53 12.06
C ARG A 38 -9.78 4.58 11.85
N GLY A 39 -10.18 5.11 10.70
CA GLY A 39 -11.56 5.13 10.25
C GLY A 39 -11.64 5.02 8.73
N PRO A 40 -12.84 4.87 8.16
CA PRO A 40 -13.00 4.91 6.72
C PRO A 40 -12.79 6.35 6.23
N MET A 41 -12.27 6.51 5.01
CA MET A 41 -12.07 7.83 4.39
C MET A 41 -13.41 8.54 4.14
N GLU A 42 -14.46 7.78 3.87
CA GLU A 42 -15.80 8.32 3.60
C GLU A 42 -16.35 9.17 4.76
N ASP A 43 -16.09 8.77 6.01
CA ASP A 43 -16.52 9.53 7.19
C ASP A 43 -15.83 10.90 7.27
N ALA A 44 -14.53 10.96 6.94
CA ALA A 44 -13.79 12.22 6.92
C ALA A 44 -14.27 13.12 5.77
N LEU A 45 -14.50 12.56 4.59
CA LEU A 45 -15.02 13.31 3.44
C LEU A 45 -16.43 13.85 3.69
N ALA A 46 -17.31 13.06 4.32
CA ALA A 46 -18.66 13.51 4.68
C ALA A 46 -18.64 14.72 5.63
N ARG A 47 -17.65 14.80 6.54
CA ARG A 47 -17.46 15.97 7.43
C ARG A 47 -17.00 17.20 6.66
N VAL A 48 -16.10 17.04 5.69
CA VAL A 48 -15.70 18.13 4.78
C VAL A 48 -16.90 18.64 3.99
N GLU A 49 -17.69 17.74 3.41
CA GLU A 49 -18.90 18.11 2.67
C GLU A 49 -19.96 18.81 3.55
N ALA A 50 -19.98 18.51 4.85
CA ALA A 50 -20.83 19.17 5.83
C ALA A 50 -20.29 20.54 6.29
N GLY A 51 -19.14 20.99 5.78
CA GLY A 51 -18.56 22.32 6.04
C GLY A 51 -17.42 22.36 7.05
N GLU A 52 -16.88 21.20 7.46
CA GLU A 52 -15.67 21.16 8.30
C GLU A 52 -14.41 21.13 7.41
N ASP A 53 -13.75 22.28 7.22
CA ASP A 53 -12.61 22.42 6.29
C ASP A 53 -11.44 21.46 6.57
N ASP A 54 -11.14 21.17 7.84
CA ASP A 54 -10.07 20.24 8.27
C ASP A 54 -10.53 19.35 9.44
N PRO A 55 -11.13 18.18 9.15
CA PRO A 55 -11.68 17.30 10.16
C PRO A 55 -10.65 16.77 11.16
N SER A 56 -10.82 17.15 12.43
CA SER A 56 -9.97 16.62 13.52
C SER A 56 -10.33 15.18 13.90
N CYS A 57 -9.38 14.45 14.49
CA CYS A 57 -9.60 13.09 14.96
C CYS A 57 -10.70 13.06 16.04
N PRO A 58 -11.76 12.24 15.89
CA PRO A 58 -12.86 12.20 16.85
C PRO A 58 -12.43 11.67 18.23
N GLU A 59 -11.34 10.90 18.30
CA GLU A 59 -10.84 10.29 19.53
C GLU A 59 -9.94 11.22 20.35
N CYS A 60 -9.15 12.08 19.71
CA CYS A 60 -8.12 12.87 20.41
C CYS A 60 -7.90 14.30 19.91
N GLY A 61 -8.67 14.75 18.91
CA GLY A 61 -8.54 16.07 18.27
C GLY A 61 -7.27 16.26 17.43
N GLY A 62 -6.45 15.22 17.22
CA GLY A 62 -5.25 15.29 16.40
C GLY A 62 -5.53 15.32 14.89
N ILE A 63 -4.48 15.55 14.09
CA ILE A 63 -4.58 15.60 12.62
C ILE A 63 -4.97 14.23 12.08
N LEU A 64 -6.00 14.19 11.23
CA LEU A 64 -6.31 13.04 10.40
C LEU A 64 -5.57 13.16 9.07
N LYS A 65 -4.92 12.06 8.66
CA LYS A 65 -4.39 11.92 7.30
C LYS A 65 -4.96 10.66 6.66
N SER A 66 -4.83 10.54 5.34
CA SER A 66 -5.03 9.24 4.69
C SER A 66 -4.09 8.21 5.31
N ALA A 67 -4.55 6.97 5.47
CA ALA A 67 -3.74 5.88 6.00
C ALA A 67 -2.75 5.33 4.97
N THR A 68 -2.22 6.22 4.13
CA THR A 68 -1.14 5.98 3.19
C THR A 68 0.20 6.18 3.88
N VAL A 69 1.22 5.50 3.34
CA VAL A 69 2.62 5.66 3.71
C VAL A 69 3.23 6.70 2.78
N MET A 70 3.70 7.80 3.35
CA MET A 70 4.39 8.87 2.62
C MET A 70 5.90 8.61 2.59
N PHE A 71 6.62 9.30 1.70
CA PHE A 71 8.08 9.25 1.70
C PHE A 71 8.65 9.66 3.06
N GLY A 72 9.59 8.86 3.56
CA GLY A 72 10.18 9.03 4.89
C GLY A 72 9.44 8.28 6.01
N GLU A 73 8.23 7.78 5.77
CA GLU A 73 7.53 6.90 6.69
C GLU A 73 7.96 5.43 6.50
N ARG A 74 7.84 4.64 7.57
CA ARG A 74 8.08 3.20 7.52
C ARG A 74 6.85 2.50 6.97
N LEU A 75 7.08 1.49 6.13
CA LEU A 75 6.04 0.53 5.78
C LEU A 75 5.62 -0.27 7.01
N ASP A 76 4.40 -0.79 6.99
CA ASP A 76 3.92 -1.74 8.00
C ASP A 76 4.82 -2.99 8.00
N PRO A 77 5.50 -3.30 9.12
CA PRO A 77 6.45 -4.41 9.18
C PRO A 77 5.79 -5.78 9.00
N VAL A 78 4.51 -5.92 9.36
CA VAL A 78 3.77 -7.18 9.19
C VAL A 78 3.45 -7.38 7.71
N VAL A 79 2.93 -6.35 7.05
CA VAL A 79 2.61 -6.41 5.61
C VAL A 79 3.88 -6.66 4.78
N LEU A 80 4.98 -5.98 5.12
CA LEU A 80 6.26 -6.18 4.44
C LEU A 80 6.83 -7.59 4.68
N HIS A 81 6.71 -8.12 5.90
CA HIS A 81 7.11 -9.48 6.23
C HIS A 81 6.34 -10.52 5.40
N ASP A 82 5.02 -10.38 5.34
CA ASP A 82 4.16 -11.29 4.57
C ASP A 82 4.45 -11.20 3.07
N ALA A 83 4.66 -9.99 2.55
CA ALA A 83 5.05 -9.77 1.17
C ALA A 83 6.38 -10.47 0.84
N LEU A 84 7.37 -10.37 1.72
CA LEU A 84 8.66 -11.05 1.58
C LEU A 84 8.50 -12.58 1.63
N ALA A 85 7.73 -13.11 2.58
CA ALA A 85 7.50 -14.54 2.70
C ALA A 85 6.84 -15.13 1.44
N ILE A 86 5.79 -14.48 0.92
CA ILE A 86 5.12 -14.87 -0.32
C ILE A 86 6.10 -14.78 -1.51
N THR A 87 6.90 -13.71 -1.57
CA THR A 87 7.88 -13.49 -2.64
C THR A 87 8.93 -14.60 -2.69
N LYS A 88 9.49 -14.98 -1.54
CA LYS A 88 10.50 -16.06 -1.45
C LYS A 88 9.95 -17.43 -1.82
N ALA A 89 8.65 -17.66 -1.63
CA ALA A 89 8.00 -18.93 -1.92
C ALA A 89 7.43 -19.02 -3.35
N CYS A 90 7.44 -17.93 -4.12
CA CYS A 90 6.83 -17.93 -5.45
C CYS A 90 7.74 -18.57 -6.50
N GLN A 91 7.12 -19.18 -7.52
CA GLN A 91 7.84 -19.73 -8.68
C GLN A 91 7.89 -18.73 -9.85
N ILE A 92 6.92 -17.81 -9.89
CA ILE A 92 6.80 -16.77 -10.90
C ILE A 92 6.46 -15.47 -10.17
N PHE A 93 7.23 -14.42 -10.44
CA PHE A 93 6.96 -13.08 -9.96
C PHE A 93 6.65 -12.17 -11.15
N VAL A 94 5.49 -11.53 -11.15
CA VAL A 94 5.07 -10.63 -12.23
C VAL A 94 5.01 -9.21 -11.69
N ALA A 95 5.92 -8.35 -12.14
CA ALA A 95 5.87 -6.91 -11.88
C ALA A 95 5.08 -6.23 -13.00
N VAL A 96 4.00 -5.54 -12.63
CA VAL A 96 3.10 -4.88 -13.58
C VAL A 96 3.02 -3.39 -13.27
N GLY A 97 3.22 -2.54 -14.28
CA GLY A 97 3.00 -1.10 -14.16
C GLY A 97 3.87 -0.41 -13.11
N THR A 98 5.13 -0.86 -12.96
CA THR A 98 6.06 -0.30 -11.97
C THR A 98 7.45 -0.14 -12.58
N SER A 99 8.11 0.98 -12.25
CA SER A 99 9.51 1.25 -12.63
C SER A 99 10.53 0.54 -11.74
N LEU A 100 10.09 -0.15 -10.67
CA LEU A 100 10.94 -0.81 -9.67
C LEU A 100 12.04 0.09 -9.08
N GLN A 101 11.74 1.35 -8.80
CA GLN A 101 12.70 2.29 -8.20
C GLN A 101 12.44 2.58 -6.72
N VAL A 102 11.20 2.44 -6.27
CA VAL A 102 10.81 2.81 -4.90
C VAL A 102 11.08 1.65 -3.95
N GLN A 103 12.02 1.86 -3.03
CA GLN A 103 12.37 0.89 -1.99
C GLN A 103 11.46 1.03 -0.76
N PRO A 104 11.18 -0.06 -0.04
CA PRO A 104 11.71 -1.42 -0.21
C PRO A 104 10.92 -2.29 -1.22
N ALA A 105 9.82 -1.79 -1.78
CA ALA A 105 8.94 -2.58 -2.65
C ALA A 105 9.63 -3.10 -3.91
N ALA A 106 10.48 -2.27 -4.53
CA ALA A 106 11.28 -2.66 -5.69
C ALA A 106 12.19 -3.87 -5.42
N GLY A 107 12.74 -3.98 -4.21
CA GLY A 107 13.61 -5.09 -3.82
C GLY A 107 12.96 -6.47 -3.88
N LEU A 108 11.61 -6.55 -3.85
CA LEU A 108 10.89 -7.83 -3.96
C LEU A 108 11.18 -8.57 -5.27
N ALA A 109 11.38 -7.84 -6.38
CA ALA A 109 11.72 -8.46 -7.66
C ALA A 109 13.06 -9.19 -7.60
N GLY A 110 14.08 -8.56 -6.98
CA GLY A 110 15.39 -9.17 -6.75
C GLY A 110 15.32 -10.35 -5.78
N VAL A 111 14.59 -10.19 -4.68
CA VAL A 111 14.36 -11.30 -3.72
C VAL A 111 13.73 -12.51 -4.42
N ALA A 112 12.77 -12.29 -5.31
CA ALA A 112 12.14 -13.38 -6.07
C ALA A 112 13.17 -14.12 -6.94
N THR A 113 13.98 -13.38 -7.72
CA THR A 113 15.00 -14.00 -8.58
C THR A 113 16.07 -14.73 -7.78
N ASP A 114 16.50 -14.17 -6.66
CA ASP A 114 17.49 -14.79 -5.76
C ASP A 114 16.99 -16.11 -5.14
N HIS A 115 15.66 -16.25 -5.03
CA HIS A 115 15.01 -17.48 -4.55
C HIS A 115 14.52 -18.39 -5.70
N GLY A 116 15.00 -18.14 -6.92
CA GLY A 116 14.77 -19.00 -8.09
C GLY A 116 13.45 -18.78 -8.82
N ALA A 117 12.70 -17.72 -8.49
CA ALA A 117 11.49 -17.37 -9.23
C ALA A 117 11.81 -16.81 -10.62
N ARG A 118 10.96 -17.11 -11.60
CA ARG A 118 11.00 -16.43 -12.90
C ARG A 118 10.38 -15.04 -12.77
N LEU A 119 11.17 -14.00 -13.05
CA LEU A 119 10.68 -12.63 -13.10
C LEU A 119 10.12 -12.30 -14.49
N ILE A 120 8.90 -11.76 -14.51
CA ILE A 120 8.25 -11.19 -15.70
C ILE A 120 7.95 -9.73 -15.39
N ILE A 121 8.35 -8.82 -16.28
CA ILE A 121 8.02 -7.40 -16.16
C ILE A 121 7.10 -7.02 -17.31
N MET A 122 5.94 -6.48 -16.97
CA MET A 122 4.99 -5.89 -17.91
C MET A 122 4.84 -4.41 -17.58
N ASN A 123 5.57 -3.57 -18.32
CA ASN A 123 5.55 -2.13 -18.12
C ASN A 123 5.56 -1.42 -19.47
N ALA A 124 4.95 -0.23 -19.54
CA ALA A 124 4.91 0.56 -20.77
C ALA A 124 6.29 1.08 -21.19
N GLU A 125 7.19 1.28 -20.22
CA GLU A 125 8.54 1.76 -20.42
C GLU A 125 9.57 0.79 -19.81
N PRO A 126 10.82 0.79 -20.31
CA PRO A 126 11.91 -0.01 -19.74
C PRO A 126 12.10 0.25 -18.24
N THR A 127 12.32 -0.82 -17.49
CA THR A 127 12.65 -0.78 -16.07
C THR A 127 14.15 -0.99 -15.90
N ARG A 128 14.80 -0.20 -15.04
CA ARG A 128 16.21 -0.40 -14.69
C ARG A 128 16.28 -1.48 -13.61
N LEU A 129 16.70 -2.69 -13.99
CA LEU A 129 17.11 -3.76 -13.09
C LEU A 129 18.64 -3.78 -12.97
#